data_AF-A0AAU9TSB8-F1
#
_entry.id   AF-A0AAU9TSB8-F1
#
_cell.length_a   1.000
_cell.length_b   1.000
_cell.length_c   1.000
_cell.angle_alpha   90.00
_cell.angle_beta   90.00
_cell.angle_gamma   90.00
#
_symmetry.space_group_name_H-M   'P 1'
#
loop_
_entity.id
_entity.type
_entity.pdbx_description
1 polymer ?
#
loop_
_entity_poly.entity_id
_entity_poly.type
_entity_poly.pdbx_seq_one_letter_code
_entity_poly.pdbx_strand_id
1 'polypeptide(L)'
;MQEEREEKMEYWSELYALMREEEEAALAAAGEPLRNYLVNNIFPTLTTALLEVAKLRPDDPIDFLAEYLFKLNPTGKMLEPGYNLQAEKLLGKIKILDDALKDLDIKIEPLLPPEVDYEPKPKKNIHSMSAL
;
A
#
# COMPACT_ATOMS: atom_id res chain seq x y z
N MET A 1 -31.77 5.86 -46.60
CA MET A 1 -32.35 6.00 -45.24
C MET A 1 -32.00 4.82 -44.31
N GLN A 2 -31.99 3.56 -44.76
CA GLN A 2 -31.45 2.44 -43.95
C GLN A 2 -29.92 2.40 -43.98
N GLU A 3 -29.33 2.46 -45.17
CA GLU A 3 -27.88 2.47 -45.41
C GLU A 3 -27.17 3.61 -44.65
N GLU A 4 -27.67 4.85 -44.76
CA GLU A 4 -27.14 6.01 -43.99
C GLU A 4 -27.21 5.83 -42.46
N ARG A 5 -28.17 5.04 -41.95
CA ARG A 5 -28.22 4.70 -40.52
C ARG A 5 -27.20 3.64 -40.16
N GLU A 6 -26.98 2.67 -41.04
CA GLU A 6 -25.99 1.61 -40.87
C GLU A 6 -24.58 2.18 -40.90
N GLU A 7 -24.24 3.01 -41.89
CA GLU A 7 -22.96 3.72 -41.98
C GLU A 7 -22.71 4.59 -40.74
N LYS A 8 -23.74 5.30 -40.28
CA LYS A 8 -23.65 6.11 -39.06
C LYS A 8 -23.42 5.21 -37.84
N MET A 9 -24.13 4.09 -37.72
CA MET A 9 -23.94 3.13 -36.62
C MET A 9 -22.53 2.53 -36.62
N GLU A 10 -22.02 2.14 -37.79
CA GLU A 10 -20.66 1.61 -37.95
C GLU A 10 -19.63 2.65 -37.52
N TYR A 11 -19.74 3.89 -38.02
CA TYR A 11 -18.88 5.00 -37.64
C TYR A 11 -18.87 5.25 -36.12
N TRP A 12 -20.05 5.29 -35.48
CA TRP A 12 -20.11 5.45 -34.02
C TRP A 12 -19.53 4.25 -33.29
N SER A 13 -19.72 3.02 -33.80
CA SER A 13 -19.19 1.81 -33.18
C SER A 13 -17.67 1.77 -33.19
N GLU A 14 -17.05 2.18 -34.30
CA GLU A 14 -15.60 2.31 -34.43
C GLU A 14 -15.06 3.40 -33.50
N LEU A 15 -15.73 4.55 -33.44
CA LEU A 15 -15.34 5.64 -32.57
C LEU A 15 -15.40 5.24 -31.08
N TYR A 16 -16.45 4.51 -30.67
CA TYR A 16 -16.57 3.98 -29.32
C TYR A 16 -15.50 2.93 -29.00
N ALA A 17 -15.14 2.09 -29.97
CA ALA A 17 -14.07 1.12 -29.80
C ALA A 17 -12.71 1.82 -29.57
N LEU A 18 -12.42 2.86 -30.35
CA LEU A 18 -11.22 3.67 -30.21
C LEU A 18 -11.18 4.40 -28.85
N MET A 19 -12.28 5.03 -28.44
CA MET A 19 -12.36 5.68 -27.12
C MET A 19 -12.13 4.67 -25.98
N ARG A 20 -12.69 3.46 -26.08
CA ARG A 20 -12.46 2.41 -25.08
C ARG A 20 -10.99 2.01 -25.00
N GLU A 21 -10.33 1.84 -26.14
CA GLU A 21 -8.91 1.50 -26.17
C GLU A 21 -8.05 2.60 -25.53
N GLU A 22 -8.35 3.87 -25.82
CA GLU A 22 -7.68 5.01 -25.16
C GLU A 22 -7.93 5.04 -23.65
N GLU A 23 -9.17 4.78 -23.20
CA GLU A 23 -9.51 4.68 -21.77
C GLU A 23 -8.73 3.54 -21.09
N GLU A 24 -8.66 2.36 -21.71
CA GLU A 24 -7.90 1.22 -21.19
C GLU A 24 -6.40 1.52 -21.14
N ALA A 25 -5.85 2.17 -22.16
CA ALA A 25 -4.45 2.59 -22.21
C ALA A 25 -4.12 3.63 -21.12
N ALA A 26 -5.00 4.62 -20.92
CA ALA A 26 -4.85 5.61 -19.86
C ALA A 26 -4.90 4.97 -18.46
N LEU A 27 -5.80 4.00 -18.24
CA LEU A 27 -5.87 3.24 -17.00
C LEU A 27 -4.62 2.39 -16.77
N ALA A 28 -4.09 1.76 -17.82
CA ALA A 28 -2.86 0.98 -17.75
C ALA A 28 -1.66 1.86 -17.41
N ALA A 29 -1.54 3.03 -18.05
CA ALA A 29 -0.50 4.02 -17.78
C ALA A 29 -0.60 4.56 -16.33
N ALA A 30 -1.81 4.80 -15.83
CA ALA A 30 -2.00 5.22 -14.43
C ALA A 30 -1.55 4.14 -13.42
N GLY A 31 -1.69 2.86 -13.78
CA GLY A 31 -1.24 1.73 -12.96
C GLY A 31 0.25 1.38 -13.11
N GLU A 32 0.95 1.95 -14.09
CA GLU A 32 2.32 1.61 -14.42
C GLU A 32 3.33 1.89 -13.28
N PRO A 33 3.30 3.03 -12.57
CA PRO A 33 4.24 3.29 -11.49
C PRO A 33 4.15 2.26 -10.36
N LEU A 34 2.92 1.85 -10.01
CA LEU A 34 2.68 0.81 -9.01
C LEU A 34 3.19 -0.54 -9.50
N ARG A 35 2.86 -0.91 -10.74
CA ARG A 35 3.34 -2.17 -11.33
C ARG A 35 4.86 -2.24 -11.34
N ASN A 36 5.53 -1.17 -11.76
CA ASN A 36 6.99 -1.09 -11.79
C ASN A 36 7.58 -1.21 -10.39
N TYR A 37 6.98 -0.55 -9.39
CA TYR A 37 7.41 -0.70 -8.00
C TYR A 37 7.32 -2.16 -7.53
N LEU A 38 6.19 -2.83 -7.77
CA LEU A 38 5.97 -4.22 -7.37
C LEU A 38 6.95 -5.17 -8.07
N VAL A 39 7.10 -5.05 -9.39
CA VAL A 39 7.97 -5.91 -10.20
C VAL A 39 9.45 -5.74 -9.82
N ASN A 40 9.89 -4.51 -9.53
CA ASN A 40 11.30 -4.25 -9.25
C ASN A 40 11.69 -4.53 -7.80
N ASN A 41 10.78 -4.31 -6.83
CA ASN A 41 11.13 -4.37 -5.40
C ASN A 41 10.55 -5.59 -4.68
N ILE A 42 9.32 -5.99 -4.99
CA ILE A 42 8.60 -7.01 -4.21
C ILE A 42 8.68 -8.38 -4.88
N PHE A 43 8.42 -8.44 -6.18
CA PHE A 43 8.30 -9.69 -6.92
C PHE A 43 9.55 -10.58 -6.87
N PRO A 44 10.80 -10.06 -6.95
CA PRO A 44 11.98 -10.92 -6.91
C PRO A 44 12.06 -11.75 -5.63
N THR A 45 11.75 -11.14 -4.49
CA THR A 45 11.79 -11.78 -3.17
C THR A 45 10.53 -12.61 -2.92
N LEU A 46 9.36 -12.11 -3.30
CA LEU A 46 8.09 -12.81 -3.05
C LEU A 46 7.93 -14.06 -3.94
N THR A 47 8.34 -14.00 -5.20
CA THR A 47 8.19 -15.12 -6.14
C THR A 47 9.03 -16.32 -5.71
N THR A 48 10.27 -16.08 -5.26
CA THR A 48 11.15 -17.14 -4.76
C THR A 48 10.58 -17.78 -3.49
N ALA A 49 10.06 -16.97 -2.57
CA ALA A 49 9.41 -17.45 -1.36
C ALA A 49 8.15 -18.29 -1.65
N LEU A 50 7.29 -17.83 -2.58
CA LEU A 50 6.09 -18.56 -3.00
C LEU A 50 6.41 -19.89 -3.69
N LEU A 51 7.51 -19.95 -4.45
CA LEU A 51 7.99 -21.20 -5.02
C LEU A 51 8.39 -22.21 -3.94
N GLU A 52 9.01 -21.78 -2.84
CA GLU A 52 9.35 -22.65 -1.73
C GLU A 52 8.11 -23.13 -0.96
N VAL A 53 7.12 -22.26 -0.75
CA VAL A 53 5.81 -22.65 -0.20
C VAL A 53 5.15 -23.72 -1.05
N ALA A 54 5.15 -23.55 -2.38
CA ALA A 54 4.53 -24.50 -3.31
C ALA A 54 5.23 -25.89 -3.31
N LYS A 55 6.55 -25.91 -3.09
CA LYS A 55 7.33 -27.16 -3.00
C LYS A 55 7.11 -27.88 -1.67
N LEU A 56 7.19 -27.16 -0.55
CA LEU A 56 7.18 -27.75 0.79
C LEU A 56 5.76 -28.03 1.30
N ARG A 57 4.76 -27.29 0.81
CA ARG A 57 3.36 -27.35 1.27
C ARG A 57 3.25 -27.48 2.79
N PRO A 58 3.75 -26.50 3.55
CA PRO A 58 3.64 -26.49 5.00
C PRO A 58 2.17 -26.46 5.44
N ASP A 59 1.89 -26.92 6.66
CA ASP A 59 0.55 -26.90 7.26
C ASP A 59 -0.01 -25.46 7.39
N ASP A 60 0.87 -24.49 7.66
CA ASP A 60 0.56 -23.06 7.60
C ASP A 60 1.45 -22.33 6.56
N PRO A 61 0.95 -22.13 5.33
CA PRO A 61 1.72 -21.47 4.27
C PRO A 61 1.91 -19.97 4.48
N ILE A 62 1.05 -19.33 5.28
CA ILE A 62 1.14 -17.89 5.53
C ILE A 62 2.27 -17.62 6.52
N ASP A 63 2.30 -18.38 7.61
CA ASP A 63 3.33 -18.24 8.64
C ASP A 63 4.72 -18.59 8.10
N PHE A 64 4.82 -19.71 7.35
CA PHE A 64 6.05 -20.09 6.67
C PHE A 64 6.56 -19.01 5.71
N LEU A 65 5.66 -18.42 4.92
CA LEU A 65 6.01 -17.35 3.97
C LEU A 65 6.50 -16.11 4.71
N ALA A 66 5.83 -15.71 5.80
CA ALA A 66 6.23 -14.57 6.60
C ALA A 66 7.62 -14.77 7.20
N GLU A 67 7.90 -15.93 7.82
CA GLU A 67 9.24 -16.25 8.32
C GLU A 67 10.31 -16.21 7.24
N TYR A 68 10.00 -16.76 6.06
CA TYR A 68 10.92 -16.79 4.93
C TYR A 68 11.27 -15.37 4.47
N LEU A 69 10.27 -14.50 4.35
CA LEU A 69 10.47 -13.10 3.97
C LEU A 69 11.23 -12.31 5.04
N PHE A 70 11.00 -12.59 6.33
CA PHE A 70 11.74 -11.95 7.41
C PHE A 70 13.24 -12.31 7.39
N LYS A 71 13.58 -13.55 7.08
CA LYS A 71 14.99 -14.00 6.96
C LYS A 71 15.74 -13.30 5.81
N LEU A 72 15.01 -12.88 4.77
CA LEU A 72 15.57 -12.17 3.62
C LEU A 72 15.73 -10.67 3.85
N ASN A 73 15.20 -10.13 4.95
CA ASN A 73 15.36 -8.72 5.26
C ASN A 73 16.75 -8.45 5.89
N PRO A 74 17.63 -7.66 5.25
CA PRO A 74 18.96 -7.33 5.77
C PRO A 74 18.92 -6.50 7.06
N THR A 75 17.80 -5.83 7.34
CA THR A 75 17.54 -5.16 8.62
C THR A 75 16.95 -6.10 9.69
N GLY A 76 16.93 -7.42 9.43
CA GLY A 76 16.27 -8.55 10.15
C GLY A 76 16.47 -8.68 11.66
N LYS A 77 16.97 -7.64 12.31
CA LYS A 77 17.01 -7.42 13.74
C LYS A 77 15.64 -7.16 14.37
N MET A 78 14.58 -6.94 13.58
CA MET A 78 13.23 -6.67 14.12
C MET A 78 12.69 -7.79 15.04
N LEU A 79 13.22 -9.00 14.90
CA LEU A 79 12.89 -10.17 15.72
C LEU A 79 14.06 -10.63 16.62
N GLU A 80 15.23 -9.96 16.58
CA GLU A 80 16.35 -10.31 17.45
C GLU A 80 16.08 -9.87 18.91
N PRO A 81 16.23 -10.77 19.89
CA PRO A 81 16.18 -10.42 21.30
C PRO A 81 17.26 -9.36 21.62
N GLY A 82 16.85 -8.10 21.79
CA GLY A 82 17.75 -6.99 22.12
C GLY A 82 17.76 -5.82 21.13
N TYR A 83 17.29 -5.98 19.90
CA TYR A 83 17.12 -4.86 18.97
C TYR A 83 16.02 -3.90 19.45
N ASN A 84 14.88 -4.47 19.85
CA ASN A 84 13.77 -3.75 20.48
C ASN A 84 14.22 -3.13 21.80
N LEU A 85 15.11 -3.79 22.55
CA LEU A 85 15.62 -3.29 23.82
C LEU A 85 16.51 -2.05 23.64
N GLN A 86 17.26 -1.93 22.55
CA GLN A 86 18.03 -0.71 22.24
C GLN A 86 17.11 0.46 21.92
N ALA A 87 16.07 0.22 21.11
CA ALA A 87 15.03 1.21 20.83
C ALA A 87 14.26 1.60 22.10
N GLU A 88 13.90 0.64 22.95
CA GLU A 88 13.26 0.87 24.25
C GLU A 88 14.16 1.64 25.22
N LYS A 89 15.46 1.30 25.28
CA LYS A 89 16.45 2.05 26.08
C LYS A 89 16.62 3.48 25.57
N LEU A 90 16.63 3.69 24.26
CA LEU A 90 16.70 5.03 23.67
C LEU A 90 15.42 5.82 23.95
N LEU A 91 14.25 5.21 23.79
CA LEU A 91 12.95 5.82 24.12
C LEU A 91 12.85 6.16 25.60
N GLY A 92 13.35 5.28 26.48
CA GLY A 92 13.44 5.55 27.92
C GLY A 92 14.32 6.75 28.24
N LYS A 93 15.49 6.87 27.59
CA LYS A 93 16.36 8.06 27.72
C LYS A 93 15.68 9.33 27.21
N ILE A 94 14.95 9.25 26.10
CA ILE A 94 14.20 10.38 25.53
C ILE A 94 13.09 10.83 26.49
N LYS A 95 12.34 9.90 27.10
CA LYS A 95 11.32 10.22 28.11
C LYS A 95 11.90 10.92 29.34
N ILE A 96 13.00 10.40 29.87
CA ILE A 96 13.70 11.02 31.01
C ILE A 96 14.17 12.43 30.65
N LEU A 97 14.65 12.64 29.42
CA LEU A 97 15.06 13.95 28.95
C LEU A 97 13.88 14.92 28.80
N ASP A 98 12.74 14.45 28.28
CA ASP A 98 11.51 15.24 28.13
C ASP A 98 10.97 15.68 29.50
N ASP A 99 10.97 14.78 30.48
CA ASP A 99 10.56 15.09 31.85
C ASP A 99 11.51 16.10 32.52
N ALA A 100 12.83 15.93 32.33
CA ALA A 100 13.81 16.89 32.82
C ALA A 100 13.73 18.27 32.12
N LEU A 101 13.29 18.32 30.86
CA LEU A 101 13.08 19.57 30.13
C LEU A 101 11.82 20.32 30.58
N LYS A 102 10.76 19.60 30.95
CA LYS A 102 9.53 20.19 31.54
C LYS A 102 9.85 20.93 32.84
N ASP A 103 10.74 20.38 33.65
CA ASP A 103 11.18 21.00 34.91
C ASP A 103 12.02 22.28 34.71
N LEU A 104 12.55 22.49 33.50
CA LEU A 104 13.42 23.65 33.18
C LEU A 104 12.69 24.83 32.50
N ASP A 105 11.35 24.79 32.35
CA ASP A 105 10.52 25.80 31.66
C ASP A 105 11.07 26.28 30.31
N ILE A 106 11.70 25.38 29.56
CA ILE A 106 12.17 25.66 28.20
C ILE A 106 11.01 25.39 27.24
N LYS A 107 10.40 26.46 26.72
CA LYS A 107 9.37 26.38 25.68
C LYS A 107 10.00 25.99 24.35
N ILE A 108 10.09 24.68 24.10
CA ILE A 108 10.43 24.15 22.78
C ILE A 108 9.13 23.99 22.01
N GLU A 109 8.96 24.76 20.94
CA GLU A 109 7.84 24.60 20.02
C GLU A 109 7.92 23.21 19.36
N PRO A 110 6.83 22.43 19.37
CA PRO A 110 6.84 21.10 18.79
C PRO A 110 7.09 21.19 17.27
N LEU A 111 8.11 20.45 16.80
CA LEU A 111 8.47 20.36 15.37
C LEU A 111 7.37 19.74 14.51
N LEU A 112 6.41 19.05 15.13
CA LEU A 112 5.26 18.46 14.49
C LEU A 112 4.00 19.18 14.98
N PRO A 113 3.05 19.49 14.08
CA PRO A 113 1.74 19.94 14.51
C PRO A 113 1.12 18.88 15.44
N PRO A 114 0.30 19.28 16.44
CA PRO A 114 -0.35 18.32 17.33
C PRO A 114 -1.09 17.30 16.49
N GLU A 115 -0.97 16.02 16.85
CA GLU A 115 -1.63 14.94 16.13
C GLU A 115 -3.12 15.28 16.02
N VAL A 116 -3.57 15.46 14.78
CA VAL A 116 -4.98 15.69 14.51
C VAL A 116 -5.65 14.36 14.79
N ASP A 117 -6.42 14.28 15.87
CA ASP A 117 -7.33 13.17 16.12
C ASP A 117 -8.19 12.98 14.86
N TYR A 118 -7.88 11.94 14.10
CA TYR A 118 -8.69 11.58 12.94
C TYR A 118 -10.00 11.01 13.46
N GLU A 119 -11.00 11.87 13.62
CA GLU A 119 -12.38 11.41 13.77
C GLU A 119 -12.76 10.64 12.49
N PRO A 120 -13.14 9.34 12.60
CA PRO A 120 -13.55 8.58 11.45
C PRO A 120 -14.79 9.21 10.84
N LYS A 121 -14.62 9.84 9.66
CA LYS A 121 -15.74 10.44 8.91
C LYS A 121 -16.85 9.39 8.72
N PRO A 122 -18.11 9.72 9.01
CA PRO A 122 -19.20 8.76 8.88
C PRO A 122 -19.27 8.27 7.43
N LYS A 123 -19.32 6.94 7.26
CA LYS A 123 -19.45 6.29 5.96
C LYS A 123 -20.65 6.91 5.23
N LYS A 124 -20.41 7.58 4.11
CA LYS A 124 -21.48 8.06 3.25
C LYS A 124 -22.29 6.84 2.82
N ASN A 125 -23.58 6.83 3.16
CA ASN A 125 -24.51 5.80 2.72
C ASN A 125 -24.59 5.89 1.19
N ILE A 126 -24.00 4.93 0.50
CA ILE A 126 -24.13 4.79 -0.95
C ILE A 126 -25.55 4.29 -1.17
N HIS A 127 -26.46 5.17 -1.57
CA HIS A 127 -27.77 4.75 -2.06
C HIS A 127 -27.56 3.97 -3.35
N SER A 128 -27.96 2.70 -3.37
CA SER A 128 -28.07 1.93 -4.60
C SER A 128 -29.11 2.63 -5.47
N MET A 129 -28.66 3.27 -6.55
CA MET A 129 -29.56 3.75 -7.60
C MET A 129 -30.21 2.52 -8.22
N SER A 130 -31.53 2.36 -7.99
CA SER A 130 -32.34 1.38 -8.69
C SER A 130 -32.46 1.83 -10.15
N ALA A 131 -32.02 0.98 -11.07
CA ALA A 131 -32.27 1.16 -12.49
C ALA A 131 -33.75 0.88 -12.80
N LEU A 132 -34.43 1.87 -13.37
CA LEU A 132 -35.68 1.73 -14.12
C LEU A 132 -35.53 2.58 -15.39
#